data_AF-A0A965G6X8-F1
#
_entry.id   AF-A0A965G6X8-F1
#
_cell.length_a   1.000
_cell.length_b   1.000
_cell.length_c   1.000
_cell.angle_alpha   90.00
_cell.angle_beta   90.00
_cell.angle_gamma   90.00
#
_symmetry.space_group_name_H-M   'P 1'
#
loop_
_entity.id
_entity.type
_entity.pdbx_description
1 polymer ?
#
loop_
_entity_poly.entity_id
_entity_poly.type
_entity_poly.pdbx_seq_one_letter_code
_entity_poly.pdbx_strand_id
1 'polypeptide(L)'
;GFHHLGLPHVTASVPVEGTGTIQCAHGSFPLPAPATAEILKGIPIRQIDVSAELTTPTGAAILAQLVRHFGPLENFTSEKIGYGLGTRDLPGRPNVLRAFLGHASNSLSSSHESIIEIRTHLDDITGEHLAHAIDRLMAEGALDAAASPLLMKKGRPGHLLTG
;
A
#
# COMPACT_ATOMS: atom_id res chain seq x y z
N GLY A 1 15.45 17.32 -11.74
CA GLY A 1 15.25 15.87 -11.96
C GLY A 1 13.78 15.55 -12.18
N PHE A 2 13.05 15.10 -11.15
CA PHE A 2 11.65 14.64 -11.28
C PHE A 2 10.62 15.69 -11.71
N HIS A 3 10.80 16.97 -11.37
CA HIS A 3 9.94 18.04 -11.89
C HIS A 3 9.98 18.17 -13.42
N HIS A 4 11.09 17.79 -14.06
CA HIS A 4 11.22 17.82 -15.52
C HIS A 4 10.56 16.60 -16.18
N LEU A 5 10.16 15.61 -15.39
CA LEU A 5 9.40 14.43 -15.83
C LEU A 5 7.88 14.61 -15.63
N GLY A 6 7.43 15.81 -15.24
CA GLY A 6 5.99 16.10 -15.09
C GLY A 6 5.35 15.53 -13.82
N LEU A 7 6.12 15.35 -12.73
CA LEU A 7 5.65 14.77 -11.45
C LEU A 7 5.05 13.35 -11.61
N PRO A 8 5.86 12.37 -12.04
CA PRO A 8 5.37 11.01 -12.23
C PRO A 8 4.91 10.40 -10.91
N HIS A 9 3.93 9.50 -10.99
CA HIS A 9 3.62 8.60 -9.89
C HIS A 9 4.80 7.65 -9.65
N VAL A 10 5.32 7.60 -8.43
CA VAL A 10 6.50 6.78 -8.09
C VAL A 10 6.08 5.62 -7.19
N THR A 11 6.40 4.40 -7.62
CA THR A 11 6.32 3.17 -6.84
C THR A 11 7.71 2.58 -6.68
N ALA A 12 7.91 1.74 -5.66
CA ALA A 12 9.16 1.02 -5.46
C ALA A 12 8.90 -0.37 -4.91
N SER A 13 9.84 -1.29 -5.12
CA SER A 13 9.91 -2.51 -4.29
C SER A 13 10.14 -2.14 -2.84
N VAL A 14 9.73 -3.02 -1.93
CA VAL A 14 10.04 -2.90 -0.50
C VAL A 14 11.55 -2.68 -0.32
N PRO A 15 11.99 -1.61 0.40
CA PRO A 15 13.39 -1.36 0.68
C PRO A 15 14.04 -2.56 1.37
N VAL A 16 15.25 -2.88 0.93
CA VAL A 16 15.99 -4.03 1.43
C VAL A 16 17.14 -3.53 2.29
N GLU A 17 17.28 -4.14 3.46
CA GLU A 17 18.35 -3.87 4.39
C GLU A 17 19.21 -5.08 4.69
N GLY A 18 20.44 -4.81 5.13
CA GLY A 18 21.33 -5.83 5.66
C GLY A 18 21.00 -6.20 7.11
N THR A 19 21.83 -7.09 7.66
CA THR A 19 21.80 -7.60 9.02
C THR A 19 23.13 -7.33 9.73
N GLY A 20 23.19 -7.45 11.05
CA GLY A 20 24.41 -7.22 11.82
C GLY A 20 24.55 -5.76 12.26
N THR A 21 25.79 -5.26 12.28
CA THR A 21 26.11 -3.92 12.78
C THR A 21 27.01 -3.16 11.80
N ILE A 22 26.98 -1.83 11.88
CA ILE A 22 27.89 -0.94 11.14
C ILE A 22 28.63 -0.03 12.10
N GLN A 23 29.85 0.34 11.71
CA GLN A 23 30.61 1.38 12.40
C GLN A 23 30.19 2.76 11.91
N CYS A 24 29.65 3.57 12.81
CA CYS A 24 29.34 4.98 12.61
C CYS A 24 30.32 5.87 13.39
N ALA A 25 30.25 7.18 13.18
CA ALA A 25 31.02 8.17 13.94
C ALA A 25 30.80 8.09 15.47
N HIS A 26 29.66 7.54 15.90
CA HIS A 26 29.27 7.43 17.31
C HIS A 26 29.34 5.99 17.85
N GLY A 27 30.09 5.11 17.18
CA GLY A 27 30.26 3.71 17.58
C GLY A 27 29.54 2.73 16.67
N SER A 28 29.42 1.48 17.13
CA SER A 28 28.77 0.39 16.41
C SER A 28 27.27 0.42 16.63
N PHE A 29 26.49 0.41 15.56
CA PHE A 29 25.03 0.39 15.61
C PHE A 29 24.47 -0.82 14.85
N PRO A 30 23.33 -1.38 15.28
CA PRO A 30 22.65 -2.41 14.52
C PRO A 30 22.17 -1.87 13.17
N LEU A 31 22.04 -2.76 12.19
CA LEU A 31 21.32 -2.49 10.96
C LEU A 31 19.81 -2.75 11.13
N PRO A 32 18.94 -1.89 10.57
CA PRO A 32 19.24 -0.68 9.78
C PRO A 32 19.89 0.44 10.63
N ALA A 33 20.77 1.24 10.02
CA ALA A 33 21.48 2.29 10.75
C ALA A 33 20.49 3.35 11.32
N PRO A 34 20.84 4.07 12.41
CA PRO A 34 19.86 4.90 13.15
C PRO A 34 19.09 5.90 12.30
N ALA A 35 19.76 6.60 11.38
CA ALA A 35 19.11 7.57 10.49
C ALA A 35 18.16 6.89 9.51
N THR A 36 18.57 5.77 8.92
CA THR A 36 17.75 4.96 8.01
C THR A 36 16.54 4.39 8.72
N ALA A 37 16.71 3.86 9.94
CA ALA A 37 15.63 3.31 10.75
C ALA A 37 14.57 4.37 11.09
N GLU A 38 14.98 5.59 11.44
CA GLU A 38 14.05 6.69 11.72
C GLU A 38 13.29 7.14 10.46
N ILE A 39 13.97 7.23 9.31
CA ILE A 39 13.32 7.63 8.04
C ILE A 39 12.31 6.58 7.56
N LEU A 40 12.62 5.29 7.72
CA LEU A 40 11.75 4.19 7.29
C LEU A 40 10.64 3.83 8.30
N LYS A 41 10.44 4.64 9.35
CA LYS A 41 9.38 4.42 10.33
C LYS A 41 8.00 4.44 9.65
N GLY A 42 7.26 3.34 9.77
CA GLY A 42 5.96 3.15 9.12
C GLY A 42 6.02 2.70 7.65
N ILE A 43 7.22 2.46 7.10
CA ILE A 43 7.45 1.92 5.76
C ILE A 43 7.82 0.43 5.91
N PRO A 44 7.25 -0.49 5.11
CA PRO A 44 7.67 -1.89 5.15
C PRO A 44 9.14 -2.02 4.76
N ILE A 45 9.88 -2.90 5.44
CA ILE A 45 11.27 -3.21 5.10
C ILE A 45 11.46 -4.72 5.03
N ARG A 46 12.43 -5.16 4.22
CA ARG A 46 12.89 -6.56 4.19
C ARG A 46 14.36 -6.60 4.57
N GLN A 47 14.76 -7.56 5.39
CA GLN A 47 16.18 -7.81 5.63
C GLN A 47 16.67 -9.05 4.91
N ILE A 48 17.95 -9.02 4.51
CA ILE A 48 18.67 -10.15 3.93
C ILE A 48 20.03 -10.30 4.60
N ASP A 49 20.59 -11.50 4.51
CA ASP A 49 21.89 -11.82 5.13
C ASP A 49 23.04 -11.15 4.37
N VAL A 50 23.27 -9.88 4.72
CA VAL A 50 24.38 -9.03 4.26
C VAL A 50 24.80 -8.15 5.40
N SER A 51 26.07 -8.24 5.78
CA SER A 51 26.67 -7.38 6.80
C SER A 51 27.03 -5.99 6.26
N ALA A 52 26.04 -5.28 5.71
CA ALA A 52 26.20 -3.91 5.21
C ALA A 52 24.84 -3.19 5.10
N GLU A 53 24.84 -1.87 5.29
CA GLU A 53 23.67 -1.03 5.00
C GLU A 53 23.39 -1.03 3.50
N LEU A 54 22.23 -1.56 3.09
CA LEU A 54 21.86 -1.66 1.68
C LEU A 54 20.98 -0.48 1.23
N THR A 55 20.14 0.04 2.13
CA THR A 55 19.35 1.26 1.90
C THR A 55 19.95 2.39 2.73
N THR A 56 20.90 3.12 2.16
CA THR A 56 21.52 4.28 2.84
C THR A 56 20.49 5.35 3.23
N PRO A 57 20.80 6.25 4.19
CA PRO A 57 19.85 7.28 4.63
C PRO A 57 19.35 8.17 3.48
N THR A 58 20.20 8.46 2.50
CA THR A 58 19.80 9.21 1.30
C THR A 58 18.80 8.44 0.44
N GLY A 59 19.02 7.14 0.24
CA GLY A 59 18.08 6.27 -0.48
C GLY A 59 16.75 6.16 0.25
N ALA A 60 16.79 5.94 1.57
CA ALA A 60 15.60 5.92 2.42
C ALA A 60 14.81 7.23 2.33
N ALA A 61 15.49 8.39 2.38
CA ALA A 61 14.84 9.69 2.30
C ALA A 61 14.12 9.91 0.96
N ILE A 62 14.77 9.51 -0.15
CA ILE A 62 14.16 9.59 -1.48
C ILE A 62 12.90 8.71 -1.54
N LEU A 63 12.98 7.48 -1.02
CA LEU A 63 11.86 6.55 -1.02
C LEU A 63 10.70 7.07 -0.15
N ALA A 64 10.99 7.49 1.07
CA ALA A 64 9.99 8.02 2.01
C ALA A 64 9.28 9.28 1.46
N GLN A 65 9.98 10.12 0.69
CA GLN A 65 9.43 11.35 0.16
C GLN A 65 8.63 11.16 -1.14
N LEU A 66 9.07 10.25 -2.02
CA LEU A 66 8.53 10.15 -3.38
C LEU A 66 7.58 8.98 -3.57
N VAL A 67 7.79 7.85 -2.89
CA VAL A 67 7.07 6.61 -3.13
C VAL A 67 5.71 6.65 -2.44
N ARG A 68 4.64 6.37 -3.21
CA ARG A 68 3.27 6.28 -2.67
C ARG A 68 2.87 4.87 -2.30
N HIS A 69 3.44 3.88 -2.96
CA HIS A 69 3.15 2.47 -2.74
C HIS A 69 4.42 1.64 -2.88
N PHE A 70 4.60 0.72 -1.93
CA PHE A 70 5.69 -0.25 -1.93
C PHE A 70 5.16 -1.63 -2.27
N GLY A 71 5.70 -2.24 -3.33
CA GLY A 71 5.20 -3.51 -3.85
C GLY A 71 5.94 -3.98 -5.11
N PRO A 72 5.58 -5.15 -5.66
CA PRO A 72 6.09 -5.58 -6.95
C PRO A 72 5.64 -4.63 -8.07
N LEU A 73 6.37 -4.65 -9.19
CA LEU A 73 5.93 -4.01 -10.42
C LEU A 73 4.81 -4.85 -11.03
N GLU A 74 3.60 -4.30 -11.08
CA GLU A 74 2.42 -4.93 -11.65
C GLU A 74 1.93 -4.14 -12.86
N ASN A 75 1.56 -4.83 -13.94
CA ASN A 75 0.96 -4.25 -15.14
C ASN A 75 1.72 -3.05 -15.72
N PHE A 76 3.05 -3.06 -15.67
CA PHE A 76 3.88 -1.93 -16.10
C PHE A 76 4.61 -2.22 -17.41
N THR A 77 4.51 -1.31 -18.38
CA THR A 77 5.27 -1.36 -19.63
C THR A 77 6.40 -0.33 -19.56
N SER A 78 7.65 -0.80 -19.56
CA SER A 78 8.83 0.07 -19.49
C SER A 78 9.20 0.66 -20.86
N GLU A 79 9.45 1.96 -20.91
CA GLU A 79 9.97 2.68 -22.07
C GLU A 79 11.47 2.97 -21.95
N LYS A 80 11.92 3.30 -20.73
CA LYS A 80 13.33 3.55 -20.43
C LYS A 80 13.72 2.85 -19.14
N ILE A 81 14.96 2.37 -19.10
CA ILE A 81 15.56 1.73 -17.94
C ILE A 81 16.84 2.47 -17.59
N GLY A 82 16.93 2.92 -16.34
CA GLY A 82 18.11 3.58 -15.79
C GLY A 82 18.76 2.73 -14.71
N TYR A 83 20.08 2.80 -14.62
CA TYR A 83 20.87 2.13 -13.60
C TYR A 83 21.73 3.15 -12.84
N GLY A 84 21.68 3.09 -11.52
CA GLY A 84 22.59 3.81 -10.62
C GLY A 84 23.52 2.81 -9.96
N LEU A 85 24.82 2.96 -10.18
CA LEU A 85 25.83 2.09 -9.59
C LEU A 85 26.21 2.59 -8.20
N GLY A 86 26.13 1.72 -7.20
CA GLY A 86 26.72 1.96 -5.89
C GLY A 86 28.22 1.68 -5.92
N THR A 87 28.95 2.33 -5.02
CA THR A 87 30.42 2.23 -4.94
C THR A 87 30.92 1.05 -4.09
N ARG A 88 30.04 0.43 -3.30
CA ARG A 88 30.38 -0.70 -2.44
C ARG A 88 30.35 -2.00 -3.23
N ASP A 89 31.41 -2.79 -3.11
CA ASP A 89 31.44 -4.15 -3.65
C ASP A 89 30.69 -5.10 -2.71
N LEU A 90 29.80 -5.93 -3.26
CA LEU A 90 28.96 -6.84 -2.50
C LEU A 90 29.15 -8.26 -3.05
N PRO A 91 29.70 -9.21 -2.26
CA PRO A 91 29.92 -10.56 -2.74
C PRO A 91 28.64 -11.22 -3.26
N GLY A 92 28.73 -11.78 -4.48
CA GLY A 92 27.64 -12.52 -5.11
C GLY A 92 26.46 -11.67 -5.59
N ARG A 93 26.55 -10.32 -5.57
CA ARG A 93 25.46 -9.45 -6.04
C ARG A 93 25.95 -8.10 -6.57
N PRO A 94 25.33 -7.58 -7.64
CA PRO A 94 25.63 -6.23 -8.11
C PRO A 94 25.04 -5.18 -7.14
N ASN A 95 25.83 -4.19 -6.75
CA ASN A 95 25.36 -3.03 -5.98
C ASN A 95 24.77 -1.98 -6.93
N VAL A 96 23.54 -2.22 -7.37
CA VAL A 96 22.93 -1.42 -8.44
C VAL A 96 21.47 -1.11 -8.11
N LEU A 97 21.12 0.17 -8.19
CA LEU A 97 19.74 0.64 -8.23
C LEU A 97 19.25 0.62 -9.68
N ARG A 98 18.06 0.08 -9.93
CA ARG A 98 17.41 0.12 -11.24
C ARG A 98 16.11 0.89 -11.16
N ALA A 99 15.91 1.81 -12.10
CA ALA A 99 14.68 2.58 -12.25
C ALA A 99 14.06 2.30 -13.62
N PHE A 100 12.73 2.28 -13.67
CA PHE A 100 11.97 2.13 -14.90
C PHE A 100 11.12 3.39 -15.09
N LEU A 101 11.11 3.92 -16.31
CA LEU A 101 10.18 4.96 -16.75
C LEU A 101 9.31 4.38 -17.85
N GLY A 102 8.01 4.64 -17.79
CA GLY A 102 7.05 4.11 -18.74
C GLY A 102 5.63 4.27 -18.19
N HIS A 103 4.74 3.36 -18.59
CA HIS A 103 3.32 3.48 -18.34
C HIS A 103 2.78 2.22 -17.66
N ALA A 104 1.99 2.43 -16.60
CA ALA A 104 1.14 1.37 -16.09
C ALA A 104 -0.01 1.17 -17.09
N SER A 105 -0.22 -0.06 -17.54
CA SER A 105 -1.42 -0.41 -18.26
C SER A 105 -2.55 -0.58 -17.25
N ASN A 106 -3.65 0.15 -17.43
CA ASN A 106 -4.88 -0.10 -16.68
C ASN A 106 -5.57 -1.42 -17.09
N SER A 107 -4.97 -2.21 -17.98
CA SER A 107 -5.57 -3.45 -18.46
C SER A 107 -5.27 -4.61 -17.52
N LEU A 108 -6.33 -5.07 -16.86
CA LEU A 108 -6.43 -6.25 -15.99
C LEU A 108 -5.84 -6.02 -14.61
N SER A 109 -6.58 -5.21 -13.85
CA SER A 109 -6.83 -5.50 -12.45
C SER A 109 -6.79 -7.01 -12.21
N SER A 110 -5.82 -7.49 -11.43
CA SER A 110 -6.19 -8.45 -10.40
C SER A 110 -7.19 -7.69 -9.53
N SER A 111 -8.45 -7.69 -9.97
CA SER A 111 -9.54 -7.02 -9.28
C SER A 111 -9.73 -7.81 -8.00
N HIS A 112 -9.02 -7.40 -6.96
CA HIS A 112 -9.66 -7.39 -5.66
C HIS A 112 -10.89 -6.51 -5.84
N GLU A 113 -11.98 -7.16 -6.23
CA GLU A 113 -13.30 -6.57 -6.22
C GLU A 113 -13.59 -6.25 -4.76
N SER A 114 -13.37 -4.99 -4.39
CA SER A 114 -13.68 -4.51 -3.05
C SER A 114 -15.17 -4.30 -2.97
N ILE A 115 -15.87 -5.21 -2.29
CA ILE A 115 -17.27 -5.04 -1.94
C ILE A 115 -17.32 -4.17 -0.68
N ILE A 116 -18.10 -3.09 -0.74
CA ILE A 116 -18.44 -2.27 0.42
C ILE A 116 -19.81 -2.72 0.90
N GLU A 117 -19.95 -2.96 2.20
CA GLU A 117 -21.24 -3.28 2.81
C GLU A 117 -21.62 -2.14 3.77
N ILE A 118 -22.82 -1.59 3.58
CA ILE A 118 -23.43 -0.59 4.44
C ILE A 118 -24.55 -1.25 5.23
N ARG A 119 -24.53 -1.06 6.55
CA ARG A 119 -25.48 -1.66 7.48
C ARG A 119 -26.16 -0.61 8.35
N THR A 120 -27.48 -0.72 8.53
CA THR A 120 -28.22 0.15 9.46
C THR A 120 -29.34 -0.58 10.18
N HIS A 121 -29.61 -0.20 11.43
CA HIS A 121 -30.70 -0.75 12.24
C HIS A 121 -31.93 0.15 12.18
N LEU A 122 -33.10 -0.42 11.94
CA LEU A 122 -34.38 0.28 11.77
C LEU A 122 -35.45 -0.34 12.69
N ASP A 123 -35.89 0.36 13.74
CA ASP A 123 -36.96 -0.08 14.67
C ASP A 123 -38.31 0.62 14.47
N ASP A 124 -38.37 1.70 13.68
CA ASP A 124 -39.60 2.49 13.45
C ASP A 124 -39.88 2.64 11.95
N ILE A 125 -39.94 1.50 11.24
CA ILE A 125 -40.21 1.47 9.79
C ILE A 125 -41.26 0.40 9.47
N THR A 126 -42.13 0.70 8.51
CA THR A 126 -43.11 -0.26 7.98
C THR A 126 -42.45 -1.18 6.95
N GLY A 127 -43.05 -2.35 6.71
CA GLY A 127 -42.59 -3.27 5.66
C GLY A 127 -42.60 -2.64 4.26
N GLU A 128 -43.57 -1.76 3.98
CA GLU A 128 -43.68 -1.05 2.70
C GLU A 128 -42.51 -0.09 2.48
N HIS A 129 -42.13 0.70 3.49
CA HIS A 129 -40.97 1.58 3.39
C HIS A 129 -39.66 0.81 3.29
N LEU A 130 -39.55 -0.34 3.96
CA LEU A 130 -38.38 -1.21 3.89
C LEU A 130 -38.23 -1.83 2.50
N ALA A 131 -39.31 -2.33 1.91
CA ALA A 131 -39.33 -2.84 0.55
C ALA A 131 -38.95 -1.74 -0.46
N HIS A 132 -39.53 -0.54 -0.31
CA HIS A 132 -39.18 0.60 -1.14
C HIS A 132 -37.70 0.99 -1.04
N ALA A 133 -37.12 0.94 0.17
CA ALA A 133 -35.70 1.23 0.37
C ALA A 133 -34.79 0.19 -0.33
N ILE A 134 -35.13 -1.10 -0.27
CA ILE A 134 -34.42 -2.16 -0.98
C ILE A 134 -34.48 -1.92 -2.49
N ASP A 135 -35.67 -1.65 -3.05
CA ASP A 135 -35.83 -1.37 -4.47
C ASP A 135 -34.98 -0.15 -4.90
N ARG A 136 -34.94 0.89 -4.06
CA ARG A 136 -34.09 2.07 -4.31
C ARG A 136 -32.61 1.73 -4.28
N LEU A 137 -32.13 0.95 -3.31
CA LEU A 137 -30.72 0.54 -3.25
C LEU A 137 -30.30 -0.23 -4.50
N MET A 138 -31.14 -1.18 -4.94
CA MET A 138 -30.89 -1.94 -6.17
C MET A 138 -30.89 -1.04 -7.42
N ALA A 139 -31.83 -0.08 -7.50
CA ALA A 139 -31.92 0.85 -8.63
C ALA A 139 -30.72 1.82 -8.72
N GLU A 140 -30.11 2.17 -7.58
CA GLU A 140 -28.92 3.04 -7.51
C GLU A 140 -27.59 2.27 -7.70
N GLY A 141 -27.65 0.96 -7.94
CA GLY A 141 -26.48 0.15 -8.30
C GLY A 141 -25.83 -0.62 -7.14
N ALA A 142 -26.54 -0.83 -6.02
CA ALA A 142 -26.09 -1.78 -5.02
C ALA A 142 -25.95 -3.18 -5.63
N LEU A 143 -24.92 -3.93 -5.21
CA LEU A 143 -24.69 -5.29 -5.69
C LEU A 143 -25.77 -6.26 -5.17
N ASP A 144 -26.19 -6.04 -3.93
CA ASP A 144 -27.27 -6.77 -3.27
C ASP A 144 -27.88 -5.83 -2.20
N ALA A 145 -29.13 -6.07 -1.83
CA ALA A 145 -29.80 -5.34 -0.74
C ALA A 145 -30.81 -6.26 -0.05
N ALA A 146 -30.72 -6.35 1.28
CA ALA A 146 -31.54 -7.27 2.07
C ALA A 146 -31.87 -6.69 3.43
N ALA A 147 -32.94 -7.21 4.05
CA ALA A 147 -33.28 -6.90 5.43
C ALA A 147 -33.50 -8.17 6.25
N SER A 148 -32.92 -8.21 7.45
CA SER A 148 -33.08 -9.31 8.40
C SER A 148 -33.70 -8.81 9.72
N PRO A 149 -34.60 -9.58 10.35
CA PRO A 149 -35.20 -9.18 11.61
C PRO A 149 -34.19 -9.24 12.75
N LEU A 150 -34.26 -8.28 13.69
CA LEU A 150 -33.46 -8.29 14.92
C LEU A 150 -34.23 -7.67 16.11
N LEU A 151 -33.79 -8.00 17.32
CA LEU A 151 -34.30 -7.41 18.55
C LEU A 151 -33.37 -6.29 19.02
N MET A 152 -33.92 -5.10 19.23
CA MET A 152 -33.20 -3.89 19.62
C MET A 152 -33.35 -3.57 21.11
N LYS A 153 -32.62 -2.54 21.58
CA LYS A 153 -32.71 -2.06 22.97
C LYS A 153 -34.17 -1.83 23.38
N LYS A 154 -34.48 -2.04 24.65
CA LYS A 154 -35.85 -1.97 25.19
C LYS A 154 -36.82 -3.02 24.59
N GLY A 155 -36.29 -4.10 24.01
CA GLY A 155 -37.10 -5.21 23.47
C GLY A 155 -37.89 -4.85 22.22
N ARG A 156 -37.48 -3.81 21.48
CA ARG A 156 -38.17 -3.39 20.26
C ARG A 156 -37.82 -4.31 19.10
N PRO A 157 -38.80 -4.88 18.38
CA PRO A 157 -38.51 -5.55 17.12
C PRO A 157 -38.05 -4.52 16.08
N GLY A 158 -37.05 -4.86 15.27
CA GLY A 158 -36.53 -4.01 14.20
C GLY A 158 -35.90 -4.86 13.09
N HIS A 159 -35.27 -4.18 12.14
CA HIS A 159 -34.63 -4.79 10.98
C HIS A 159 -33.20 -4.26 10.80
N LEU A 160 -32.28 -5.13 10.39
CA LEU A 160 -30.96 -4.78 9.89
C LEU A 160 -31.09 -4.72 8.38
N LEU A 161 -30.97 -3.53 7.82
CA LEU A 161 -30.86 -3.32 6.39
C LEU A 161 -29.37 -3.40 6.01
N THR A 162 -29.06 -4.23 5.01
CA THR A 162 -27.73 -4.41 4.42
C THR A 162 -27.79 -4.08 2.94
N GLY A 163 -26.81 -3.34 2.42
CA GLY A 163 -26.65 -3.06 0.99
C GLY A 163 -25.26 -2.56 0.65
#